data_AF-A0A661FWI4-F1
#
_entry.id   AF-A0A661FWI4-F1
#
_cell.length_a   1.000
_cell.length_b   1.000
_cell.length_c   1.000
_cell.angle_alpha   90.00
_cell.angle_beta   90.00
_cell.angle_gamma   90.00
#
_symmetry.space_group_name_H-M   'P 1'
#
loop_
_entity.id
_entity.type
_entity.pdbx_description
1 polymer ?
#
loop_
_entity_poly.entity_id
_entity_poly.type
_entity_poly.pdbx_seq_one_letter_code
_entity_poly.pdbx_strand_id
1 'polypeptide(L)'
;MAQEGQQHPLNVYFWIWGLLFVLSGFSYMVDYLNFQGMTRWGLILLFMFLKAGFIVAIFMHMKWERLALKFAILLPPIAIVVFIALMSIEGDYTYLTRIEFFGESTFVPEAVHH
;
A
#
# COMPACT_ATOMS: atom_id res chain seq x y z
N MET A 1 12.01 42.61 22.27
CA MET A 1 11.12 41.65 22.95
C MET A 1 10.94 40.48 22.00
N ALA A 2 11.60 39.35 22.29
CA ALA A 2 11.57 38.17 21.44
C ALA A 2 10.19 37.51 21.58
N GLN A 3 9.45 37.43 20.48
CA GLN A 3 8.16 36.76 20.44
C GLN A 3 8.41 35.25 20.48
N GLU A 4 8.23 34.68 21.66
CA GLU A 4 8.41 33.26 21.97
C GLU A 4 7.47 32.37 21.14
N GLY A 5 8.04 31.32 20.55
CA GLY A 5 7.38 30.03 20.37
C GLY A 5 6.23 29.97 19.36
N GLN A 6 6.57 29.72 18.10
CA GLN A 6 5.75 28.90 17.20
C GLN A 6 5.59 27.49 17.84
N GLN A 7 4.81 27.39 18.90
CA GLN A 7 4.51 26.13 19.55
C GLN A 7 3.52 25.39 18.67
N HIS A 8 4.04 24.46 17.87
CA HIS A 8 3.23 23.37 17.36
C HIS A 8 2.39 22.84 18.53
N PRO A 9 1.05 22.84 18.42
CA PRO A 9 0.20 22.45 19.53
C PRO A 9 0.49 20.98 19.85
N LEU A 10 1.26 20.74 20.93
CA LEU A 10 1.64 19.42 21.42
C LEU A 10 0.40 18.52 21.58
N ASN A 11 -0.73 19.15 21.89
CA ASN A 11 -2.06 18.55 21.97
C ASN A 11 -2.44 17.74 20.71
N VAL A 12 -2.10 18.22 19.51
CA VAL A 12 -2.40 17.52 18.25
C VAL A 12 -1.65 16.18 18.18
N TYR A 13 -0.35 16.17 18.53
CA TYR A 13 0.43 14.93 18.53
C TYR A 13 -0.09 13.91 19.54
N PHE A 14 -0.46 14.33 20.75
CA PHE A 14 -1.04 13.44 21.75
C PHE A 14 -2.38 12.85 21.30
N TRP A 15 -3.23 13.65 20.65
CA TRP A 15 -4.50 13.18 20.10
C TRP A 15 -4.31 12.12 19.00
N ILE A 16 -3.42 12.39 18.04
CA ILE A 16 -3.14 11.44 16.95
C ILE A 16 -2.40 10.21 17.44
N TRP A 17 -1.52 10.35 18.43
CA TRP A 17 -0.89 9.21 19.08
C TRP A 17 -1.93 8.29 19.73
N GLY A 18 -2.88 8.85 20.48
CA GLY A 18 -4.00 8.09 21.05
C GLY A 18 -4.87 7.44 19.97
N LEU A 19 -5.12 8.14 18.86
CA LEU A 19 -5.88 7.62 17.74
C LEU A 19 -5.15 6.44 17.07
N LEU A 20 -3.84 6.54 16.82
CA LEU A 20 -3.01 5.45 16.29
C LEU A 20 -2.96 4.24 17.23
N PHE A 21 -2.95 4.47 18.53
CA PHE A 21 -3.02 3.41 19.53
C PHE A 21 -4.35 2.65 19.44
N VAL A 22 -5.47 3.36 19.40
CA VAL A 22 -6.81 2.78 19.23
C VAL A 22 -6.91 2.02 17.90
N LEU A 23 -6.39 2.59 16.81
CA LEU A 23 -6.34 1.94 15.48
C LEU A 23 -5.53 0.63 15.50
N SER A 24 -4.42 0.61 16.24
CA SER A 24 -3.60 -0.58 16.42
C SER A 24 -4.33 -1.65 17.25
N GLY A 25 -5.08 -1.23 18.28
CA GLY A 25 -5.96 -2.11 19.05
C GLY A 25 -7.05 -2.74 18.18
N PHE A 26 -7.70 -1.96 17.32
CA PHE A 26 -8.69 -2.49 16.37
C PHE A 26 -8.07 -3.48 15.38
N SER A 27 -6.87 -3.20 14.86
CA SER A 27 -6.16 -4.15 13.98
C SER A 27 -5.92 -5.48 14.68
N TYR A 28 -5.50 -5.47 15.95
CA TYR A 28 -5.30 -6.70 16.74
C TYR A 28 -6.62 -7.41 17.06
N MET A 29 -7.69 -6.64 17.27
CA MET A 29 -9.02 -7.19 17.54
C MET A 29 -9.59 -7.95 16.33
N VAL A 30 -9.24 -7.57 15.09
CA VAL A 30 -9.61 -8.34 13.89
C VAL A 30 -9.04 -9.75 13.95
N ASP A 31 -7.78 -9.88 14.37
CA ASP A 31 -7.12 -11.17 14.54
C ASP A 31 -7.72 -11.95 15.72
N TYR A 32 -8.06 -11.27 16.82
CA TYR A 32 -8.68 -11.89 18.00
C TYR A 32 -10.09 -12.44 17.73
N LEU A 33 -10.90 -11.70 16.97
CA LEU A 33 -12.26 -12.10 16.59
C LEU A 33 -12.29 -13.19 15.52
N ASN A 34 -11.12 -13.68 15.07
CA ASN A 34 -10.97 -14.77 14.11
C ASN A 34 -11.79 -14.55 12.83
N PHE A 35 -11.82 -13.32 12.30
CA PHE A 35 -12.41 -13.08 11.00
C PHE A 35 -11.69 -13.93 9.94
N GLN A 36 -12.44 -14.62 9.09
CA GLN A 36 -11.89 -15.51 8.07
C GLN A 36 -12.10 -14.95 6.66
N GLY A 37 -11.28 -15.46 5.73
CA GLY A 37 -11.38 -15.13 4.31
C GLY A 37 -11.12 -13.65 4.01
N MET A 38 -11.86 -13.12 3.03
CA MET A 38 -11.65 -11.78 2.48
C MET A 38 -11.86 -10.66 3.50
N THR A 39 -12.73 -10.87 4.49
CA THR A 39 -13.03 -9.87 5.54
C THR A 39 -11.81 -9.55 6.39
N ARG A 40 -10.97 -10.55 6.71
CA ARG A 40 -9.72 -10.33 7.44
C ARG A 40 -8.74 -9.48 6.64
N TRP A 41 -8.54 -9.85 5.38
CA TRP A 41 -7.65 -9.13 4.47
C TRP A 41 -8.08 -7.68 4.26
N GLY A 42 -9.38 -7.45 4.00
CA GLY A 42 -9.93 -6.12 3.82
C GLY A 42 -9.76 -5.23 5.06
N LEU A 43 -10.04 -5.76 6.26
CA LEU A 43 -9.91 -5.02 7.50
C LEU A 43 -8.45 -4.71 7.85
N ILE A 44 -7.53 -5.67 7.69
CA ILE A 44 -6.10 -5.45 7.93
C ILE A 44 -5.57 -4.37 6.98
N LEU A 45 -5.88 -4.47 5.69
CA LEU A 45 -5.48 -3.46 4.70
C LEU A 45 -6.08 -2.09 5.03
N LEU A 46 -7.36 -2.03 5.41
CA LEU A 46 -8.02 -0.78 5.82
C LEU A 46 -7.30 -0.12 7.00
N PHE A 47 -7.02 -0.87 8.07
CA PHE A 47 -6.30 -0.35 9.23
C PHE A 47 -4.85 0.03 8.89
N MET A 48 -4.21 -0.70 7.96
CA MET A 48 -2.87 -0.39 7.48
C MET A 48 -2.82 0.94 6.69
N PHE A 49 -3.78 1.19 5.80
CA PHE A 49 -3.89 2.46 5.08
C PHE A 49 -4.25 3.62 6.00
N LEU A 50 -5.20 3.43 6.92
CA LEU A 50 -5.58 4.45 7.89
C LEU A 50 -4.38 4.88 8.74
N LYS A 51 -3.66 3.94 9.36
CA LYS A 51 -2.49 4.28 10.18
C LYS A 51 -1.39 4.95 9.35
N ALA A 52 -1.10 4.46 8.15
CA ALA A 52 -0.10 5.05 7.27
C ALA A 52 -0.49 6.47 6.86
N GLY A 53 -1.76 6.69 6.50
CA GLY A 53 -2.29 8.01 6.17
C GLY A 53 -2.20 8.99 7.33
N PHE A 54 -2.54 8.56 8.55
CA PHE A 54 -2.39 9.40 9.75
C PHE A 54 -0.93 9.76 10.04
N ILE A 55 0.00 8.81 9.89
CA ILE A 55 1.44 9.05 10.06
C ILE A 55 1.93 10.05 9.01
N VAL A 56 1.60 9.86 7.73
CA VAL A 56 2.01 10.76 6.65
C VAL A 56 1.43 12.17 6.85
N ALA A 57 0.14 12.28 7.19
CA ALA A 57 -0.54 13.57 7.32
C ALA A 57 -0.02 14.41 8.51
N ILE A 58 0.33 13.77 9.62
CA ILE A 58 0.62 14.45 10.90
C ILE A 58 2.10 14.38 11.27
N PHE A 59 2.69 13.17 11.32
CA PHE A 59 4.07 12.99 11.75
C PHE A 59 5.08 13.40 10.69
N MET A 60 4.71 13.28 9.42
CA MET A 60 5.51 13.79 8.30
C MET A 60 5.20 15.26 7.98
N HIS A 61 4.60 16.00 8.92
CA HIS A 61 4.40 17.46 8.87
C HIS A 61 3.67 17.99 7.62
N MET A 62 2.91 17.12 6.95
CA MET A 62 2.33 17.41 5.64
C MET A 62 1.30 18.55 5.66
N LYS A 63 0.77 18.92 6.84
CA LYS A 63 -0.07 20.11 7.00
C LYS A 63 0.68 21.44 6.93
N TRP A 64 1.95 21.53 7.33
CA TRP A 64 2.64 22.82 7.56
C TRP A 64 3.89 23.07 6.70
N GLU A 65 4.27 22.14 5.81
CA GLU A 65 5.45 22.32 4.94
C GLU A 65 5.15 22.60 3.46
N ARG A 66 6.22 23.02 2.75
CA ARG A 66 6.23 23.39 1.32
C ARG A 66 5.80 22.22 0.44
N LEU A 67 5.08 22.51 -0.65
CA LEU A 67 4.59 21.50 -1.60
C LEU A 67 5.69 20.56 -2.12
N ALA A 68 6.90 21.08 -2.32
CA ALA A 68 8.04 20.29 -2.81
C ALA A 68 8.39 19.09 -1.90
N LEU A 69 8.35 19.25 -0.57
CA LEU A 69 8.64 18.16 0.38
C LEU A 69 7.53 17.10 0.38
N LYS A 70 6.27 17.53 0.20
CA LYS A 70 5.12 16.62 0.07
C LYS A 70 5.30 15.72 -1.15
N PHE A 71 5.64 16.31 -2.31
CA PHE A 71 5.90 15.55 -3.52
C PHE A 71 7.12 14.64 -3.38
N ALA A 72 8.22 15.08 -2.76
CA ALA A 72 9.40 14.24 -2.57
C ALA A 72 9.10 12.95 -1.76
N ILE A 73 8.16 13.01 -0.82
CA ILE A 73 7.78 11.88 0.04
C ILE A 73 6.68 11.00 -0.58
N LEU A 74 5.68 11.61 -1.24
CA LEU A 74 4.55 10.87 -1.84
C LEU A 74 4.89 10.26 -3.20
N LEU A 75 5.81 10.88 -3.95
CA LEU A 75 6.17 10.42 -5.29
C LEU A 75 6.78 8.99 -5.28
N PRO A 76 7.72 8.63 -4.39
CA PRO A 76 8.27 7.27 -4.39
C PRO A 76 7.24 6.16 -4.09
N PRO A 77 6.37 6.27 -3.06
CA PRO A 77 5.29 5.31 -2.85
C PRO A 77 4.33 5.19 -4.03
N ILE A 78 3.96 6.31 -4.65
CA ILE A 78 3.07 6.31 -5.82
C ILE A 78 3.77 5.63 -7.01
N ALA A 79 5.05 5.95 -7.26
CA ALA A 79 5.82 5.31 -8.32
C ALA A 79 5.91 3.79 -8.13
N ILE A 80 6.09 3.32 -6.88
CA ILE A 80 6.09 1.88 -6.57
C ILE A 80 4.73 1.26 -6.90
N VAL A 81 3.61 1.88 -6.50
CA VAL A 81 2.26 1.37 -6.80
C VAL A 81 2.02 1.31 -8.30
N VAL A 82 2.40 2.35 -9.03
CA VAL A 82 2.30 2.39 -10.51
C VAL A 82 3.15 1.29 -11.13
N PHE A 83 4.39 1.11 -10.66
CA PHE A 83 5.28 0.07 -11.17
C PHE A 83 4.73 -1.33 -10.92
N ILE A 84 4.20 -1.60 -9.72
CA ILE A 84 3.54 -2.87 -9.40
C ILE A 84 2.36 -3.11 -10.34
N ALA A 85 1.53 -2.09 -10.59
CA ALA A 85 0.38 -2.21 -11.49
C ALA A 85 0.81 -2.51 -12.94
N LEU A 86 1.81 -1.79 -13.46
CA LEU A 86 2.37 -2.05 -14.79
C LEU A 86 2.94 -3.46 -14.90
N MET A 87 3.76 -3.89 -13.92
CA MET A 87 4.35 -5.22 -13.91
C MET A 87 3.29 -6.34 -13.78
N SER A 88 2.20 -6.09 -13.05
CA SER A 88 1.08 -7.02 -12.98
C SER A 88 0.41 -7.19 -14.35
N ILE A 89 0.14 -6.08 -15.04
CA ILE A 89 -0.48 -6.07 -16.36
C ILE A 89 0.42 -6.77 -17.39
N GLU A 90 1.71 -6.43 -17.43
CA GLU A 90 2.69 -7.09 -18.32
C GLU A 90 2.85 -8.59 -18.00
N GLY A 91 2.74 -8.97 -16.73
CA GLY A 91 2.75 -10.36 -16.29
C GLY A 91 1.59 -11.15 -16.89
N ASP A 92 0.38 -10.60 -16.85
CA ASP A 92 -0.81 -11.21 -17.44
C ASP A 92 -0.69 -11.29 -18.97
N TYR A 93 -0.21 -10.23 -19.64
CA TYR A 93 0.03 -10.26 -21.09
C TYR A 93 1.05 -11.32 -21.50
N THR A 94 2.14 -11.45 -20.76
CA THR A 94 3.16 -12.47 -21.00
C THR A 94 2.58 -13.88 -20.80
N TYR A 95 1.78 -14.07 -19.76
CA TYR A 95 1.11 -15.34 -19.47
C TYR A 95 0.14 -15.74 -20.58
N LEU A 96 -0.71 -14.82 -21.03
CA LEU A 96 -1.67 -15.06 -22.12
C LEU A 96 -0.96 -15.37 -23.45
N THR A 97 0.07 -14.58 -23.79
CA THR A 97 0.88 -14.81 -25.00
C THR A 97 1.57 -16.18 -24.94
N ARG A 98 2.06 -16.60 -23.78
CA ARG A 98 2.65 -17.94 -23.62
C ARG A 98 1.63 -19.04 -23.88
N ILE A 99 0.40 -18.89 -23.42
CA ILE A 99 -0.67 -19.85 -23.70
C ILE A 99 -1.00 -19.86 -25.19
N GLU A 100 -1.10 -18.70 -25.83
CA GLU A 100 -1.45 -18.60 -27.25
C GLU A 100 -0.41 -19.23 -28.18
N PHE A 101 0.89 -19.05 -27.89
CA PHE A 101 1.97 -19.55 -28.75
C PHE A 101 2.56 -20.90 -28.30
N PHE A 102 2.44 -21.28 -27.01
CA PHE A 102 3.05 -22.47 -26.43
C PHE A 102 2.11 -23.30 -25.54
N GLY A 103 0.87 -22.86 -25.32
CA GLY A 103 -0.15 -23.62 -24.61
C GLY A 103 -0.79 -24.63 -25.55
N GLU A 104 -0.45 -25.91 -25.34
CA GLU A 104 -0.98 -27.07 -26.07
C GLU A 104 -0.49 -27.21 -27.52
N SER A 105 0.80 -27.56 -27.68
CA SER A 105 1.23 -28.27 -28.88
C SER A 105 0.81 -29.74 -28.80
N THR A 106 -0.30 -30.12 -29.45
CA THR A 106 -0.56 -31.51 -29.86
C THR A 106 0.37 -31.94 -31.00
N PHE A 107 1.62 -31.47 -30.99
CA PHE A 107 2.61 -31.86 -31.96
C PHE A 107 3.04 -33.29 -31.64
N VAL A 108 2.33 -34.25 -32.23
CA VAL A 108 2.83 -35.61 -32.40
C VAL A 108 3.89 -35.48 -33.49
N PRO A 109 5.20 -35.64 -33.18
CA PRO A 109 6.19 -35.72 -34.24
C PRO A 109 5.78 -36.89 -35.13
N GLU A 110 5.44 -36.61 -36.39
CA GLU A 110 5.17 -37.67 -37.35
C GLU A 110 6.45 -38.49 -37.47
N ALA A 111 6.38 -39.75 -37.04
CA ALA A 111 7.50 -40.66 -37.16
C ALA A 111 7.82 -40.75 -38.65
N VAL A 112 9.01 -40.28 -39.02
CA VAL A 112 9.49 -40.36 -40.41
C VAL A 112 9.48 -41.83 -40.78
N HIS A 113 8.50 -42.22 -41.59
CA HIS A 113 8.45 -43.54 -42.19
C HIS A 113 9.56 -43.60 -43.25
N HIS A 114 10.70 -44.15 -42.83
CA HIS A 114 11.74 -44.66 -43.72
C HIS A 114 11.36 -46.03 -44.26
#